data_AF-A0A1B4V2N3-F1
#
_entry.id   AF-A0A1B4V2N3-F1
#
_cell.length_a   1.000
_cell.length_b   1.000
_cell.length_c   1.000
_cell.angle_alpha   90.00
_cell.angle_beta   90.00
_cell.angle_gamma   90.00
#
_symmetry.space_group_name_H-M   'P 1'
#
loop_
_entity.id
_entity.type
_entity.pdbx_description
1 polymer ?
#
loop_
_entity_poly.entity_id
_entity_poly.type
_entity_poly.pdbx_seq_one_letter_code
_entity_poly.pdbx_strand_id
1 'polypeptide(L)'
;MAPTSGTVLRETELKDKPFVDAGTVRKLPPKTALVIVDRQSGWLRVSVAGQQGWVRLLHVSSGPPGSGASQQELESFAKLATGRAGTGNVVATTGIRGLDEEQLKTAQPDPEELEKLESYGVTRQQAAEYARRHKLEARKVAHLAAPK
;
A
#
# COMPACT_ATOMS: atom_id res chain seq x y z
N MET A 1 -4.43 -6.67 -16.89
CA MET A 1 -3.49 -5.62 -16.44
C MET A 1 -2.61 -5.23 -17.61
N ALA A 2 -2.26 -3.95 -17.79
CA ALA A 2 -1.28 -3.58 -18.81
C ALA A 2 0.12 -4.09 -18.40
N PRO A 3 0.96 -4.55 -19.35
CA PRO A 3 2.30 -5.03 -19.03
C PRO A 3 3.12 -3.91 -18.39
N THR A 4 3.59 -4.16 -17.16
CA THR A 4 4.24 -3.15 -16.32
C THR A 4 5.66 -3.59 -16.00
N SER A 5 6.64 -2.71 -16.19
CA SER A 5 8.03 -3.01 -15.80
C SER A 5 8.15 -3.21 -14.29
N GLY A 6 8.96 -4.18 -13.87
CA GLY A 6 9.22 -4.46 -12.47
C GLY A 6 10.66 -4.90 -12.22
N THR A 7 11.09 -4.77 -10.98
CA THR A 7 12.44 -5.19 -10.54
C THR A 7 12.32 -6.10 -9.32
N VAL A 8 13.07 -7.19 -9.30
CA VAL A 8 13.16 -8.09 -8.14
C VAL A 8 13.89 -7.39 -6.99
N LEU A 9 13.24 -7.27 -5.83
CA LEU A 9 13.79 -6.62 -4.63
C LEU A 9 14.76 -7.53 -3.87
N ARG A 10 14.47 -8.83 -3.85
CA ARG A 10 15.26 -9.86 -3.16
C ARG A 10 15.14 -11.19 -3.88
N GLU A 11 16.08 -12.09 -3.61
CA GLU A 11 16.11 -13.40 -4.25
C GLU A 11 14.74 -14.10 -4.13
N THR A 12 14.24 -14.59 -5.25
CA THR A 12 12.93 -15.24 -5.34
C THR A 12 12.94 -16.34 -6.39
N GLU A 13 12.00 -17.26 -6.25
CA GLU A 13 11.76 -18.30 -7.24
C GLU A 13 10.65 -17.88 -8.18
N LEU A 14 10.85 -18.15 -9.48
CA LEU A 14 9.83 -18.14 -10.51
C LEU A 14 9.11 -19.49 -10.48
N LYS A 15 7.84 -19.49 -10.10
CA LYS A 15 7.00 -20.68 -9.97
C LYS A 15 6.16 -20.92 -11.23
N ASP A 16 5.78 -22.15 -11.50
CA ASP A 16 4.87 -22.50 -12.61
C ASP A 16 3.42 -22.10 -12.30
N LYS A 17 3.03 -22.13 -11.02
CA LYS A 17 1.69 -21.77 -10.51
C LYS A 17 1.78 -20.78 -9.33
N PRO A 18 0.70 -20.03 -9.03
CA PRO A 18 0.67 -19.08 -7.90
C PRO A 18 0.48 -19.80 -6.54
N PHE A 19 1.32 -20.79 -6.24
CA PHE A 19 1.35 -21.50 -4.96
C PHE A 19 2.79 -21.63 -4.44
N VAL A 20 2.95 -21.79 -3.13
CA VAL A 20 4.26 -21.82 -2.48
C VAL A 20 5.02 -23.12 -2.78
N ASP A 21 4.27 -24.22 -2.83
CA ASP A 21 4.70 -25.59 -3.12
C ASP A 21 4.74 -25.92 -4.63
N ALA A 22 4.40 -24.95 -5.48
CA ALA A 22 4.46 -25.08 -6.92
C ALA A 22 5.90 -25.34 -7.42
N GLY A 23 6.02 -25.90 -8.63
CA GLY A 23 7.29 -26.21 -9.25
C GLY A 23 8.11 -24.95 -9.53
N THR A 24 9.41 -24.99 -9.25
CA THR A 24 10.30 -23.87 -9.54
C THR A 24 10.81 -23.96 -10.97
N VAL A 25 10.44 -22.99 -11.80
CA VAL A 25 10.93 -22.81 -13.17
C VAL A 25 12.36 -22.29 -13.16
N ARG A 26 12.65 -21.28 -12.32
CA ARG A 26 13.95 -20.60 -12.26
C ARG A 26 14.12 -19.85 -10.93
N LYS A 27 15.37 -19.69 -10.46
CA LYS A 27 15.69 -18.73 -9.40
C LYS A 27 16.06 -17.36 -9.98
N LEU A 28 15.51 -16.30 -9.41
CA LEU A 28 15.72 -14.92 -9.83
C LEU A 28 16.51 -14.16 -8.74
N PRO A 29 17.71 -13.66 -9.06
CA PRO A 29 18.47 -12.84 -8.12
C PRO A 29 17.82 -11.47 -7.91
N PRO A 30 18.17 -10.77 -6.81
CA PRO A 30 17.83 -9.36 -6.63
C PRO A 30 18.26 -8.52 -7.84
N LYS A 31 17.56 -7.39 -8.07
CA LYS A 31 17.78 -6.44 -9.18
C LYS A 31 17.51 -6.98 -10.59
N THR A 32 16.94 -8.19 -10.72
CA THR A 32 16.50 -8.71 -12.02
C THR A 32 15.33 -7.89 -12.55
N ALA A 33 15.47 -7.35 -13.76
CA ALA A 33 14.38 -6.69 -14.48
C ALA A 33 13.40 -7.72 -15.05
N LEU A 34 12.12 -7.44 -14.94
CA LEU A 34 11.03 -8.30 -15.41
C LEU A 34 9.84 -7.46 -15.87
N VAL A 35 8.89 -8.10 -16.55
CA VAL A 35 7.63 -7.48 -16.95
C VAL A 35 6.49 -8.19 -16.25
N ILE A 36 5.72 -7.45 -15.47
CA ILE A 36 4.51 -7.94 -14.80
C ILE A 36 3.38 -7.94 -15.82
N VAL A 37 2.79 -9.10 -16.07
CA VAL A 37 1.71 -9.28 -17.05
C VAL A 37 0.35 -9.48 -16.39
N ASP A 38 0.33 -10.02 -15.16
CA ASP A 38 -0.91 -10.25 -14.43
C ASP A 38 -0.66 -10.28 -12.91
N ARG A 39 -1.74 -10.16 -12.14
CA ARG A 39 -1.70 -10.21 -10.67
C ARG A 39 -2.83 -11.09 -10.16
N GLN A 40 -2.49 -12.02 -9.28
CA GLN A 40 -3.45 -12.86 -8.59
C GLN A 40 -3.13 -12.92 -7.09
N SER A 41 -3.96 -12.26 -6.29
CA SER A 41 -3.80 -12.20 -4.82
C SER A 41 -2.39 -11.74 -4.42
N GLY A 42 -1.61 -12.60 -3.74
CA GLY A 42 -0.23 -12.35 -3.32
C GLY A 42 0.85 -12.70 -4.35
N TRP A 43 0.46 -12.97 -5.60
CA TRP A 43 1.34 -13.39 -6.68
C TRP A 43 1.27 -12.46 -7.88
N LEU A 44 2.40 -12.33 -8.56
CA LEU A 44 2.53 -11.64 -9.83
C LEU A 44 2.91 -12.64 -10.90
N ARG A 45 2.17 -12.65 -11.99
CA ARG A 45 2.61 -13.32 -13.21
C ARG A 45 3.58 -12.39 -13.91
N VAL A 46 4.80 -12.87 -14.15
CA VAL A 46 5.89 -12.09 -14.73
C VAL A 46 6.46 -12.80 -15.94
N SER A 47 6.97 -12.02 -16.89
CA SER A 47 7.79 -12.46 -18.00
C SER A 47 9.22 -11.98 -17.77
N VAL A 48 10.17 -12.91 -17.82
CA VAL A 48 11.60 -12.65 -17.62
C VAL A 48 12.40 -13.49 -18.61
N ALA A 49 13.23 -12.85 -19.44
CA ALA A 49 14.05 -13.50 -20.46
C ALA A 49 13.27 -14.52 -21.34
N GLY A 50 12.02 -14.19 -21.71
CA GLY A 50 11.16 -15.05 -22.53
C GLY A 50 10.44 -16.17 -21.79
N GLN A 51 10.67 -16.34 -20.48
CA GLN A 51 9.95 -17.30 -19.64
C GLN A 51 8.87 -16.59 -18.82
N GLN A 52 7.68 -17.19 -18.74
CA GLN A 52 6.61 -16.72 -17.88
C GLN A 52 6.46 -17.61 -16.65
N GLY A 53 6.13 -16.99 -15.51
CA GLY A 53 5.81 -17.70 -14.29
C GLY A 53 5.31 -16.76 -13.20
N TRP A 54 5.20 -17.28 -11.99
CA TRP A 54 4.65 -16.58 -10.84
C TRP A 54 5.73 -16.27 -9.80
N VAL A 55 5.76 -15.04 -9.32
CA VAL A 55 6.64 -14.60 -8.23
C VAL A 55 5.80 -13.96 -7.14
N ARG A 56 6.32 -13.93 -5.91
CA ARG A 56 5.60 -13.29 -4.81
C ARG A 56 5.54 -11.78 -5.03
N LEU A 57 4.36 -11.21 -4.81
CA LEU A 57 4.09 -9.77 -4.95
C LEU A 57 5.10 -8.92 -4.17
N LEU A 58 5.37 -9.26 -2.92
CA LEU A 58 6.27 -8.51 -2.03
C LEU A 58 7.75 -8.62 -2.40
N HIS A 59 8.11 -9.46 -3.37
CA HIS A 59 9.50 -9.62 -3.82
C HIS A 59 9.79 -8.77 -5.06
N VAL A 60 8.80 -8.06 -5.59
CA VAL A 60 8.92 -7.28 -6.83
C VAL A 60 8.47 -5.86 -6.56
N SER A 61 9.25 -4.89 -7.03
CA SER A 61 8.87 -3.50 -7.09
C SER A 61 8.33 -3.19 -8.48
N SER A 62 7.06 -2.80 -8.57
CA SER A 62 6.46 -2.18 -9.76
C SER A 62 6.67 -0.67 -9.67
N GLY A 63 7.79 -0.20 -10.18
CA GLY A 63 8.08 1.22 -10.36
C GLY A 63 8.62 1.44 -11.76
N PRO A 64 8.51 2.66 -12.33
CA PRO A 64 9.20 2.98 -13.58
C PRO A 64 10.68 2.59 -13.44
N PRO A 65 11.26 1.94 -14.46
CA PRO A 65 12.62 1.40 -14.38
C PRO A 65 13.58 2.52 -14.00
N GLY A 66 14.40 2.26 -12.98
CA GLY A 66 15.28 3.26 -12.40
C GLY A 66 16.17 3.93 -13.45
N SER A 67 15.96 5.21 -13.63
CA SER A 67 17.02 6.17 -13.95
C SER A 67 17.32 6.92 -12.66
N GLY A 68 18.61 7.14 -12.35
CA GLY A 68 19.03 7.81 -11.13
C GLY A 68 18.21 9.07 -10.85
N ALA A 69 17.75 9.20 -9.60
CA ALA A 69 16.81 10.23 -9.18
C ALA A 69 17.23 11.61 -9.71
N SER A 70 16.53 12.08 -10.72
CA SER A 70 16.59 13.49 -11.11
C SER A 70 15.92 14.32 -10.01
N GLN A 71 16.36 15.56 -9.79
CA GLN A 71 15.77 16.43 -8.76
C GLN A 71 14.24 16.61 -8.98
N GLN A 72 13.77 16.58 -10.23
CA GLN A 72 12.35 16.56 -10.57
C GLN A 72 11.60 15.31 -10.07
N GLU A 73 12.21 14.13 -10.06
CA GLU A 73 11.58 12.91 -9.52
C GLU A 73 11.53 12.93 -8.00
N LEU A 74 12.52 13.54 -7.34
CA LEU A 74 12.50 13.75 -5.89
C LEU A 74 11.41 14.76 -5.50
N GLU A 75 11.19 15.80 -6.30
CA GLU A 75 10.05 16.70 -6.14
C GLU A 75 8.71 16.02 -6.43
N SER A 76 8.66 15.09 -7.39
CA SER A 76 7.46 14.30 -7.69
C SER A 76 7.16 13.30 -6.56
N PHE A 77 8.19 12.68 -5.97
CA PHE A 77 8.07 11.87 -4.75
C PHE A 77 7.70 12.71 -3.53
N ALA A 78 8.21 13.93 -3.40
CA ALA A 78 7.80 14.87 -2.36
C ALA A 78 6.33 15.29 -2.54
N LYS A 79 5.86 15.50 -3.78
CA LYS A 79 4.45 15.74 -4.12
C LYS A 79 3.55 14.51 -3.90
N LEU A 80 4.07 13.29 -4.06
CA LEU A 80 3.39 12.05 -3.67
C LEU A 80 3.35 11.86 -2.15
N ALA A 81 4.43 12.23 -1.44
CA ALA A 81 4.52 12.18 0.02
C ALA A 81 3.61 13.24 0.68
N THR A 82 3.54 14.45 0.11
CA THR A 82 2.55 15.48 0.49
C THR A 82 1.16 15.21 -0.10
N GLY A 83 1.06 14.35 -1.11
CA GLY A 83 -0.20 13.91 -1.71
C GLY A 83 -1.11 13.16 -0.73
N ARG A 84 -0.56 12.61 0.36
CA ARG A 84 -1.34 12.07 1.50
C ARG A 84 -2.13 13.13 2.27
N ALA A 85 -1.78 14.41 2.14
CA ALA A 85 -2.47 15.53 2.77
C ALA A 85 -3.46 16.25 1.82
N GLY A 86 -3.51 15.85 0.53
CA GLY A 86 -4.39 16.46 -0.47
C GLY A 86 -5.67 15.67 -0.67
N THR A 87 -6.83 16.33 -0.54
CA THR A 87 -8.13 15.79 -0.90
C THR A 87 -8.15 15.34 -2.37
N GLY A 88 -8.53 14.08 -2.63
CA GLY A 88 -8.69 13.54 -3.99
C GLY A 88 -7.52 12.72 -4.56
N ASN A 89 -6.42 12.53 -3.82
CA ASN A 89 -5.31 11.71 -4.28
C ASN A 89 -5.45 10.26 -3.83
N VAL A 90 -5.70 9.37 -4.79
CA VAL A 90 -5.86 7.95 -4.51
C VAL A 90 -4.52 7.23 -4.72
N VAL A 91 -3.78 7.05 -3.62
CA VAL A 91 -2.49 6.36 -3.64
C VAL A 91 -2.67 4.93 -3.12
N ALA A 92 -2.45 3.95 -4.00
CA ALA A 92 -2.45 2.53 -3.63
C ALA A 92 -1.33 2.23 -2.62
N THR A 93 -1.68 2.23 -1.33
CA THR A 93 -0.82 1.70 -0.28
C THR A 93 -1.02 0.18 -0.22
N THR A 94 0.03 -0.57 0.14
CA THR A 94 0.00 -2.04 0.34
C THR A 94 -0.98 -2.53 1.43
N GLY A 95 -1.80 -1.62 2.00
CA GLY A 95 -2.83 -1.87 3.01
C GLY A 95 -4.27 -1.65 2.51
N ILE A 96 -4.54 -1.51 1.21
CA ILE A 96 -5.91 -1.50 0.68
C ILE A 96 -6.54 -2.90 0.82
N ARG A 97 -7.04 -3.23 2.01
CA ARG A 97 -7.70 -4.51 2.28
C ARG A 97 -9.08 -4.49 1.60
N GLY A 98 -9.14 -5.00 0.36
CA GLY A 98 -10.39 -5.23 -0.36
C GLY A 98 -10.85 -4.12 -1.32
N LEU A 99 -9.99 -3.15 -1.63
CA LEU A 99 -10.25 -2.15 -2.68
C LEU A 99 -9.31 -2.38 -3.86
N ASP A 100 -9.82 -2.33 -5.09
CA ASP A 100 -9.04 -2.44 -6.32
C ASP A 100 -8.74 -1.06 -6.94
N GLU A 101 -7.86 -1.02 -7.96
CA GLU A 101 -7.41 0.22 -8.60
C GLU A 101 -8.54 1.00 -9.30
N GLU A 102 -9.57 0.31 -9.78
CA GLU A 102 -10.67 0.90 -10.54
C GLU A 102 -11.73 1.50 -9.60
N GLN A 103 -12.03 0.83 -8.49
CA GLN A 103 -12.85 1.35 -7.39
C GLN A 103 -12.24 2.62 -6.80
N LEU A 104 -10.90 2.67 -6.74
CA LEU A 104 -10.14 3.80 -6.30
C LEU A 104 -10.23 5.00 -7.27
N LYS A 105 -10.13 4.76 -8.59
CA LYS A 105 -10.28 5.84 -9.60
C LYS A 105 -11.70 6.42 -9.65
N THR A 106 -12.70 5.61 -9.36
CA THR A 106 -14.12 5.99 -9.44
C THR A 106 -14.72 6.36 -8.09
N ALA A 107 -13.93 6.30 -7.01
CA ALA A 107 -14.37 6.66 -5.67
C ALA A 107 -14.89 8.10 -5.62
N GLN A 108 -16.11 8.26 -5.11
CA GLN A 108 -16.74 9.56 -4.89
C GLN A 108 -16.95 9.79 -3.39
N PRO A 109 -16.92 11.04 -2.92
CA PRO A 109 -17.30 11.37 -1.56
C PRO A 109 -18.74 10.93 -1.26
N ASP A 110 -18.96 10.30 -0.11
CA ASP A 110 -20.28 9.97 0.42
C ASP A 110 -20.58 10.87 1.63
N PRO A 111 -21.30 12.00 1.45
CA PRO A 111 -21.59 12.92 2.53
C PRO A 111 -22.59 12.35 3.55
N GLU A 112 -23.48 11.44 3.15
CA GLU A 112 -24.46 10.84 4.05
C GLU A 112 -23.78 9.90 5.06
N GLU A 113 -22.83 9.09 4.59
CA GLU A 113 -22.01 8.25 5.47
C GLU A 113 -21.07 9.08 6.36
N LEU A 114 -20.61 10.25 5.88
CA LEU A 114 -19.83 11.17 6.71
C LEU A 114 -20.67 11.74 7.86
N GLU A 115 -21.91 12.17 7.60
CA GLU A 115 -22.82 12.64 8.66
C GLU A 115 -23.13 11.53 9.67
N LYS A 116 -23.34 10.29 9.22
CA LYS A 116 -23.49 9.14 10.12
C LYS A 116 -22.25 8.93 10.97
N LEU A 117 -21.05 9.03 10.39
CA LEU A 117 -19.79 8.92 11.14
C LEU A 117 -19.69 9.98 12.24
N GLU A 118 -20.02 11.23 11.91
CA GLU A 118 -20.02 12.34 12.87
C GLU A 118 -21.01 12.11 14.02
N SER A 119 -22.15 11.46 13.75
CA SER A 119 -23.14 11.12 14.78
C SER A 119 -22.62 10.13 15.84
N TYR A 120 -21.61 9.31 15.51
CA TYR A 120 -20.95 8.43 16.48
C TYR A 120 -19.90 9.17 17.35
N GLY A 121 -19.60 10.43 17.03
CA GLY A 121 -18.66 11.25 17.77
C GLY A 121 -19.19 11.63 19.15
N VAL A 122 -18.35 11.47 20.19
CA VAL A 122 -18.67 11.92 21.54
C VAL A 122 -18.20 13.37 21.72
N THR A 123 -19.10 14.25 22.17
CA THR A 123 -18.72 15.65 22.44
C THR A 123 -17.93 15.78 23.73
N ARG A 124 -17.13 16.85 23.85
CA ARG A 124 -16.37 17.15 25.08
C ARG A 124 -17.28 17.22 26.32
N GLN A 125 -18.49 17.75 26.17
CA GLN A 125 -19.46 17.87 27.28
C GLN A 125 -19.96 16.48 27.72
N GLN A 126 -20.35 15.62 26.77
CA GLN A 126 -20.76 14.24 27.06
C GLN A 126 -19.64 13.44 27.73
N ALA A 127 -18.40 13.57 27.23
CA ALA A 127 -17.23 12.92 27.82
C ALA A 127 -16.97 13.41 29.26
N ALA A 128 -17.13 14.72 29.52
CA ALA A 128 -16.94 15.30 30.85
C ALA A 128 -18.02 14.84 31.84
N GLU A 129 -19.28 14.75 31.42
CA GLU A 129 -20.35 14.20 32.26
C GLU A 129 -20.14 12.72 32.57
N TYR A 130 -19.76 11.93 31.56
CA TYR A 130 -19.43 10.52 31.74
C TYR A 130 -18.30 10.36 32.77
N ALA A 131 -17.23 11.15 32.65
CA ALA A 131 -16.13 11.16 33.60
C ALA A 131 -16.59 11.50 35.03
N ARG A 132 -17.48 12.49 35.20
CA ARG A 132 -18.05 12.83 36.52
C ARG A 132 -18.90 11.70 37.09
N ARG A 133 -19.80 11.10 36.30
CA ARG A 133 -20.67 10.00 36.73
C ARG A 133 -19.88 8.78 37.18
N HIS A 134 -18.79 8.48 36.47
CA HIS A 134 -17.94 7.32 36.75
C HIS A 134 -16.74 7.64 37.66
N LYS A 135 -16.66 8.85 38.22
CA LYS A 135 -15.58 9.30 39.10
C LYS A 135 -14.19 9.09 38.47
N LEU A 136 -14.08 9.32 37.16
CA LEU A 136 -12.82 9.19 36.42
C LEU A 136 -11.92 10.39 36.75
N GLU A 137 -10.66 10.10 37.08
CA GLU A 137 -9.65 11.11 37.38
C GLU A 137 -8.75 11.36 36.17
N ALA A 138 -8.43 12.63 35.91
CA ALA A 138 -7.51 12.99 34.85
C ALA A 138 -6.08 12.56 35.23
N ARG A 139 -5.47 11.70 34.40
CA ARG A 139 -4.05 11.34 34.52
C ARG A 139 -3.27 11.94 33.37
N LYS A 140 -2.25 12.72 33.70
CA LYS A 140 -1.28 13.23 32.71
C LYS A 140 -0.29 12.11 32.41
N VAL A 141 -0.39 11.50 31.24
CA VAL A 141 0.56 10.48 30.77
C VAL A 141 1.70 11.18 30.03
N ALA A 142 2.94 10.90 30.39
CA ALA A 142 4.10 11.44 29.69
C ALA A 142 4.18 10.87 28.27
N HIS A 143 4.57 11.71 27.30
CA HIS A 143 4.85 11.22 25.95
C HIS A 143 6.00 10.23 25.96
N LEU A 144 5.90 9.18 25.14
CA LEU A 144 7.00 8.25 24.93
C LEU A 144 8.21 9.01 24.35
N ALA A 145 9.41 8.64 24.79
CA ALA A 145 10.64 9.19 24.24
C ALA A 145 10.72 8.90 22.73
N ALA A 146 11.29 9.83 21.97
CA ALA A 146 11.54 9.61 20.55
C ALA A 146 12.43 8.36 20.35
N PRO A 147 12.14 7.53 19.33
CA PRO A 147 12.98 6.37 19.03
C PRO A 147 14.41 6.83 18.68
N LYS A 148 15.41 6.06 19.13
CA LYS A 148 16.83 6.24 18.76
C LYS A 148 17.12 5.64 17.40
#